data_AF-A0A1I3JXV4-F1
#
_entry.id   AF-A0A1I3JXV4-F1
#
_cell.length_a   1.000
_cell.length_b   1.000
_cell.length_c   1.000
_cell.angle_alpha   90.00
_cell.angle_beta   90.00
_cell.angle_gamma   90.00
#
_symmetry.space_group_name_H-M   'P 1'
#
loop_
_entity.id
_entity.type
_entity.pdbx_description
1 polymer ?
#
loop_
_entity_poly.entity_id
_entity_poly.type
_entity_poly.pdbx_seq_one_letter_code
_entity_poly.pdbx_strand_id
1 'polypeptide(L)' 'MAGEPSRKGVVDRHDDADRRRTIVSIAEANRASADAWLARGAQAWRTALEPLTHEQRETSVETLRAYEREAAAEHGDA' A
#
# COMPACT_ATOMS: atom_id res chain seq x y z
N MET A 1 -9.23 -6.21 -9.57
CA MET A 1 -9.64 -4.91 -10.16
C MET A 1 -8.40 -4.09 -10.54
N ALA A 2 -8.00 -4.10 -11.82
CA ALA A 2 -6.88 -3.26 -12.34
C ALA A 2 -7.20 -2.62 -13.71
N GLY A 3 -8.41 -2.85 -14.25
CA GLY A 3 -8.82 -2.40 -15.59
C GLY A 3 -8.86 -0.89 -15.74
N GLU A 4 -9.42 -0.21 -14.75
CA GLU A 4 -9.53 1.24 -14.76
C GLU A 4 -8.18 1.95 -14.55
N PRO A 5 -7.33 1.54 -13.58
CA PRO A 5 -5.96 2.08 -13.47
C PRO A 5 -5.12 1.89 -14.73
N SER A 6 -5.20 0.74 -15.40
CA SER A 6 -4.48 0.52 -16.66
C SER A 6 -5.00 1.42 -17.78
N ARG A 7 -6.31 1.61 -17.90
CA ARG A 7 -6.91 2.52 -18.90
C ARG A 7 -6.51 3.97 -18.68
N LYS A 8 -6.28 4.36 -17.42
CA LYS A 8 -5.79 5.70 -17.03
C LYS A 8 -4.27 5.82 -17.09
N GLY A 9 -3.55 4.77 -17.52
CA GLY A 9 -2.08 4.77 -17.63
C GLY A 9 -1.35 4.76 -16.29
N VAL A 10 -2.06 4.52 -15.17
CA VAL A 10 -1.48 4.53 -13.81
C VAL A 10 -0.67 3.27 -13.55
N VAL A 11 -1.06 2.14 -14.14
CA VAL A 11 -0.38 0.86 -14.01
C VAL A 11 -0.17 0.19 -15.36
N ASP A 12 1.01 -0.40 -15.53
CA ASP A 12 1.37 -1.22 -16.67
C ASP A 12 1.16 -2.70 -16.36
N ARG A 13 0.89 -3.48 -17.42
CA ARG A 13 0.79 -4.93 -17.34
C ARG A 13 1.84 -5.58 -18.21
N HIS A 14 2.51 -6.58 -17.67
CA HIS A 14 3.40 -7.42 -18.44
C HIS A 14 3.31 -8.86 -17.94
N ASP A 15 3.57 -9.80 -18.85
CA ASP A 15 3.66 -11.21 -18.52
C ASP A 15 5.09 -11.54 -18.10
N ASP A 16 5.23 -12.47 -17.17
CA ASP A 16 6.52 -13.04 -16.81
C ASP A 16 6.78 -14.34 -17.59
N ALA A 17 7.86 -15.07 -17.29
CA ALA A 17 8.21 -16.34 -17.93
C ALA A 17 7.06 -17.38 -17.90
N ASP A 18 6.17 -17.32 -16.90
CA ASP A 18 4.89 -18.03 -16.90
C ASP A 18 3.77 -17.11 -17.42
N ARG A 19 3.32 -17.35 -18.66
CA ARG A 19 2.23 -16.58 -19.33
C ARG A 19 0.86 -16.68 -18.65
N ARG A 20 0.70 -17.52 -17.62
CA ARG A 20 -0.52 -17.53 -16.79
C ARG A 20 -0.50 -16.44 -15.72
N ARG A 21 0.65 -15.78 -15.50
CA ARG A 21 0.82 -14.73 -14.50
C ARG A 21 0.95 -13.37 -15.19
N THR A 22 0.04 -12.46 -14.85
CA THR A 22 0.16 -11.05 -15.23
C THR A 22 0.69 -10.25 -14.05
N ILE A 23 1.82 -9.60 -14.23
CA ILE A 23 2.37 -8.64 -13.27
C ILE A 23 1.75 -7.28 -13.58
N VAL A 24 1.21 -6.63 -12.54
CA VAL A 24 0.70 -5.26 -12.60
C VAL A 24 1.69 -4.38 -11.85
N SER A 25 2.27 -3.40 -12.51
CA SER A 25 3.27 -2.48 -11.93
C SER A 25 2.78 -1.04 -12.04
N ILE A 26 3.16 -0.17 -11.11
CA ILE A 26 2.95 1.27 -11.28
C ILE A 26 3.73 1.71 -12.51
N ALA A 27 3.07 2.41 -13.43
CA ALA A 27 3.72 2.91 -14.62
C ALA A 27 4.82 3.91 -14.23
N GLU A 28 5.98 3.85 -14.89
CA GLU A 28 7.15 4.66 -14.51
C GLU A 28 6.82 6.16 -14.50
N ALA A 29 6.01 6.62 -15.46
CA ALA A 29 5.54 8.00 -15.52
C ALA A 29 4.74 8.46 -14.28
N ASN A 30 4.17 7.51 -13.52
CA ASN A 30 3.36 7.78 -12.33
C ASN A 30 4.09 7.47 -11.02
N ARG A 31 5.32 6.92 -11.06
CA ARG A 31 6.13 6.62 -9.86
C ARG A 31 6.29 7.82 -8.96
N ALA A 32 6.76 8.94 -9.51
CA ALA A 32 6.99 10.16 -8.73
C ALA A 32 5.71 10.71 -8.09
N SER A 33 4.57 10.65 -8.79
CA SER A 33 3.28 11.08 -8.26
C SER A 33 2.77 10.15 -7.17
N ALA A 34 2.93 8.83 -7.33
CA ALA A 34 2.60 7.84 -6.30
C ALA A 34 3.45 8.05 -5.04
N ASP A 35 4.77 8.23 -5.21
CA ASP A 35 5.69 8.49 -4.10
C ASP A 35 5.34 9.80 -3.38
N ALA A 36 5.04 10.87 -4.12
CA ALA A 36 4.63 12.15 -3.53
C ALA A 36 3.31 12.03 -2.74
N TRP A 37 2.35 11.26 -3.26
CA TRP A 37 1.10 10.99 -2.55
C TRP A 37 1.32 10.18 -1.27
N LEU A 38 2.10 9.09 -1.34
CA LEU A 38 2.46 8.25 -0.19
C LEU A 38 3.27 9.02 0.85
N ALA A 39 4.16 9.91 0.40
CA ALA A 39 5.00 10.72 1.28
C ALA A 39 4.17 11.59 2.23
N ARG A 40 2.99 12.07 1.81
CA ARG A 40 2.10 12.86 2.69
C ARG A 40 1.66 12.06 3.91
N GLY A 41 1.25 10.81 3.69
CA GLY A 41 0.89 9.88 4.78
C GLY A 41 2.09 9.57 5.67
N ALA A 42 3.25 9.32 5.07
CA ALA A 42 4.48 9.02 5.81
C ALA A 42 4.95 10.20 6.69
N GLN A 43 4.77 11.44 6.25
CA GLN A 43 5.09 12.63 7.05
C GLN A 43 4.09 12.82 8.21
N ALA A 44 2.81 12.61 7.95
CA ALA A 44 1.77 12.69 8.98
C ALA A 44 2.01 11.65 10.10
N TRP A 45 2.28 10.40 9.74
CA TRP A 45 2.60 9.35 10.71
C TRP A 45 3.89 9.64 11.49
N ARG A 46 4.93 10.15 10.83
CA ARG A 46 6.15 10.58 11.54
C ARG A 46 5.86 11.64 12.59
N THR A 47 5.08 12.65 12.24
CA THR A 47 4.70 13.73 13.17
C THR A 47 3.84 13.19 14.33
N ALA A 48 2.87 12.32 14.04
CA ALA A 48 1.99 11.75 15.05
C ALA A 48 2.72 10.84 16.05
N LEU A 49 3.74 10.11 15.59
CA LEU A 49 4.51 9.18 16.42
C LEU A 49 5.70 9.85 17.13
N GLU A 50 6.16 11.02 16.66
CA GLU A 50 7.28 11.77 17.27
C GLU A 50 7.17 11.93 18.80
N PRO A 51 6.04 12.38 19.38
CA PRO A 51 5.97 12.61 20.83
C PRO A 51 5.90 11.33 21.67
N LEU A 52 5.69 10.16 21.04
CA LEU A 52 5.50 8.89 21.75
C LEU A 52 6.83 8.27 22.18
N THR A 53 6.81 7.57 23.32
CA THR A 53 7.91 6.69 23.73
C THR A 53 8.06 5.51 22.78
N HIS A 54 9.19 4.81 22.85
CA HIS A 54 9.42 3.62 22.04
C HIS A 54 8.32 2.56 22.23
N GLU A 55 7.96 2.26 23.48
CA GLU A 55 6.91 1.30 23.83
C GLU A 55 5.52 1.71 23.30
N GLN A 56 5.21 3.01 23.33
CA GLN A 56 3.95 3.53 22.78
C GLN A 56 3.90 3.41 21.25
N ARG A 57 5.02 3.64 20.56
CA ARG A 57 5.11 3.44 19.10
C ARG A 57 4.97 1.96 18.74
N GLU A 58 5.62 1.08 19.49
CA GLU A 58 5.48 -0.37 19.34
C GLU A 58 4.03 -0.82 19.50
N THR A 59 3.39 -0.43 20.59
CA THR A 59 1.96 -0.69 20.84
C THR A 59 1.07 -0.21 19.69
N SER A 60 1.33 0.99 19.17
CA SER A 60 0.57 1.56 18.05
C SER A 60 0.70 0.71 16.78
N VAL A 61 1.92 0.27 16.43
CA VAL A 61 2.19 -0.57 15.27
C VAL A 61 1.58 -1.96 15.42
N GLU A 62 1.69 -2.56 16.60
CA GLU A 62 1.10 -3.88 16.88
C GLU A 62 -0.43 -3.85 16.78
N THR A 63 -1.04 -2.78 17.29
CA THR A 63 -2.48 -2.57 17.21
C THR A 63 -2.95 -2.47 15.75
N LEU A 64 -2.28 -1.66 14.93
CA LEU A 64 -2.59 -1.56 13.49
C LEU A 64 -2.47 -2.91 12.78
N ARG A 65 -1.39 -3.66 13.06
CA ARG A 65 -1.19 -5.00 12.47
C ARG A 65 -2.27 -5.99 12.90
N ALA A 66 -2.71 -5.93 14.15
CA ALA A 66 -3.79 -6.79 14.63
C ALA A 66 -5.11 -6.44 13.92
N TYR A 67 -5.46 -5.15 13.88
CA TYR A 67 -6.62 -4.67 13.16
C TYR A 67 -6.61 -5.09 11.68
N GLU A 68 -5.50 -4.91 10.97
CA GLU A 68 -5.38 -5.28 9.55
C GLU A 68 -5.54 -6.79 9.32
N ARG A 69 -5.01 -7.64 10.20
CA ARG A 69 -5.18 -9.10 10.10
C ARG A 69 -6.65 -9.50 10.20
N GLU A 70 -7.36 -8.96 11.19
CA GLU A 70 -8.77 -9.28 11.40
C GLU A 70 -9.64 -8.69 10.28
N ALA A 71 -9.40 -7.45 9.87
CA ALA A 71 -10.13 -6.82 8.76
C ALA A 71 -9.93 -7.56 7.43
N ALA A 72 -8.72 -8.10 7.18
CA ALA A 72 -8.45 -8.92 6.00
C ALA A 72 -9.10 -10.31 6.08
N ALA A 73 -9.16 -10.91 7.26
CA ALA A 73 -9.87 -12.18 7.48
C ALA A 73 -11.37 -12.03 7.20
N GLU A 74 -12.00 -10.94 7.66
CA GLU A 74 -13.41 -10.64 7.37
C GLU A 74 -13.68 -10.42 5.86
N HIS A 75 -12.73 -9.84 5.13
CA HIS A 75 -12.86 -9.63 3.67
C HIS A 75 -12.58 -10.89 2.84
N GLY A 76 -11.88 -11.89 3.39
CA GLY A 76 -11.55 -13.14 2.70
C GLY A 76 -12.65 -14.21 2.77
N ASP A 77 -13.63 -14.04 3.65
CA ASP A 77 -14.76 -14.96 3.89
C ASP A 77 -16.06 -14.54 3.14
N ALA A 78 -15.97 -13.64 2.15
CA ALA A 78 -17.10 -13.15 1.35
C ALA A 78 -17.04 -13.55 -0.14
#